data_AF-A0A2E2FHM3-F1
#
_entry.id   AF-A0A2E2FHM3-F1
#
_cell.length_a   1.000
_cell.length_b   1.000
_cell.length_c   1.000
_cell.angle_alpha   90.00
_cell.angle_beta   90.00
_cell.angle_gamma   90.00
#
_symmetry.space_group_name_H-M   'P 1'
#
loop_
_entity.id
_entity.type
_entity.pdbx_description
1 polymer ?
#
loop_
_entity_poly.entity_id
_entity_poly.type
_entity_poly.pdbx_seq_one_letter_code
_entity_poly.pdbx_strand_id
1 'polypeptide(L)'
;MNVHEIIILLIYTVLFILVLSICEFLYRKYHPPVETTRKIAHVMASTASIGFVYTLESHWCVLLLAVVFSGILYWGKKSGKLKAIDHVERETYGSILIPLGIYCSFLIGEKTHSQEAFILSMLILGFADPVAAVSGMYAQKRGINKKLIFEKTFVGSLFFFITSLGLSWLALHYLHVNNAFNLALKMAVLLTGVELLSPNGSDNLTVPVATSFAYILL
;
A
#
# COMPACT_ATOMS: atom_id res chain seq x y z
N MET A 1 -23.00 -9.16 -11.59
CA MET A 1 -22.89 -7.73 -11.26
C MET A 1 -24.22 -7.06 -11.56
N ASN A 2 -24.76 -6.35 -10.58
CA ASN A 2 -25.93 -5.48 -10.81
C ASN A 2 -25.47 -4.14 -11.42
N VAL A 3 -26.42 -3.33 -11.91
CA VAL A 3 -26.11 -2.02 -12.54
C VAL A 3 -25.38 -1.08 -11.57
N HIS A 4 -25.71 -1.15 -10.29
CA HIS A 4 -25.10 -0.34 -9.24
C HIS A 4 -23.60 -0.65 -9.06
N GLU A 5 -23.21 -1.93 -8.99
CA GLU A 5 -21.81 -2.37 -8.94
C GLU A 5 -21.03 -1.94 -10.18
N ILE A 6 -21.65 -1.97 -11.36
CA ILE A 6 -21.01 -1.50 -12.61
C ILE A 6 -20.71 0.00 -12.49
N ILE A 7 -21.66 0.81 -12.00
CA ILE A 7 -21.46 2.25 -11.81
C ILE A 7 -20.32 2.51 -10.82
N ILE A 8 -20.29 1.79 -9.69
CA ILE A 8 -19.23 1.94 -8.68
C ILE A 8 -17.86 1.54 -9.24
N LEU A 9 -17.79 0.43 -9.99
CA LEU A 9 -16.57 -0.01 -10.67
C LEU A 9 -16.05 1.07 -11.63
N LEU A 10 -16.94 1.70 -12.40
CA LEU A 10 -16.59 2.80 -13.30
C LEU A 10 -16.09 4.01 -12.53
N ILE A 11 -16.72 4.37 -11.40
CA ILE A 11 -16.27 5.47 -10.54
C ILE A 11 -14.84 5.22 -10.04
N TYR A 12 -14.55 4.03 -9.49
CA TYR A 12 -13.20 3.68 -9.04
C TYR A 12 -12.19 3.65 -10.19
N THR A 13 -12.59 3.15 -11.35
CA THR A 13 -11.74 3.14 -12.55
C THR A 13 -11.36 4.57 -12.96
N VAL A 14 -12.34 5.47 -13.03
CA VAL A 14 -12.11 6.89 -13.33
C VAL A 14 -11.24 7.54 -12.26
N LEU A 15 -11.50 7.27 -10.98
CA LEU A 15 -10.73 7.80 -9.86
C LEU A 15 -9.25 7.39 -9.94
N PHE A 16 -8.95 6.12 -10.15
CA PHE A 16 -7.57 5.63 -10.24
C PHE A 16 -6.88 6.12 -11.51
N ILE A 17 -7.57 6.18 -12.65
CA ILE A 17 -7.03 6.80 -13.88
C ILE A 17 -6.71 8.27 -13.63
N LEU A 18 -7.57 8.99 -12.91
CA LEU A 18 -7.34 10.38 -12.56
C LEU A 18 -6.11 10.54 -11.66
N VAL A 19 -5.94 9.70 -10.64
CA VAL A 19 -4.74 9.68 -9.80
C VAL A 19 -3.48 9.47 -10.63
N LEU A 20 -3.46 8.45 -11.50
CA LEU A 20 -2.33 8.19 -12.39
C LEU A 20 -2.04 9.37 -13.33
N SER A 21 -3.09 9.94 -13.93
CA SER A 21 -2.99 11.05 -14.88
C SER A 21 -2.49 12.33 -14.20
N ILE A 22 -2.96 12.64 -13.00
CA ILE A 22 -2.49 13.78 -12.20
C ILE A 22 -1.02 13.58 -11.84
N CYS A 23 -0.63 12.39 -11.36
CA CYS A 23 0.77 12.11 -11.03
C CYS A 23 1.69 12.26 -12.25
N GLU A 24 1.27 11.75 -13.41
CA GLU A 24 2.03 11.88 -14.66
C GLU A 24 2.10 13.33 -15.16
N PHE A 25 0.99 14.08 -15.06
CA PHE A 25 0.96 15.50 -15.39
C PHE A 25 1.91 16.31 -14.50
N LEU A 26 1.83 16.12 -13.17
CA LEU A 26 2.71 16.78 -12.21
C LEU A 26 4.17 16.42 -12.46
N TYR A 27 4.44 15.15 -12.76
CA TYR A 27 5.78 14.70 -13.10
C TYR A 27 6.34 15.43 -14.33
N ARG A 28 5.58 15.47 -15.43
CA ARG A 28 6.02 16.11 -16.68
C ARG A 28 6.11 17.63 -16.58
N LYS A 29 5.28 18.26 -15.75
CA LYS A 29 5.26 19.72 -15.59
C LYS A 29 6.33 20.23 -14.65
N TYR A 30 6.53 19.56 -13.50
CA TYR A 30 7.37 20.06 -12.41
C TYR A 30 8.63 19.23 -12.15
N HIS A 31 8.77 18.06 -12.77
CA HIS A 31 9.90 17.13 -12.61
C HIS A 31 10.28 16.83 -11.14
N PRO A 32 9.31 16.57 -10.24
CA PRO A 32 9.61 16.10 -8.88
C PRO A 32 10.38 14.77 -8.93
N PRO A 33 11.07 14.41 -7.84
CA PRO A 33 11.63 13.07 -7.69
C PRO A 33 10.56 12.00 -7.91
N VAL A 34 10.87 10.98 -8.72
CA VAL A 34 9.91 9.92 -9.10
C VAL A 34 9.38 9.17 -7.87
N GLU A 35 10.22 9.00 -6.85
CA GLU A 35 9.79 8.37 -5.60
C GLU A 35 8.66 9.18 -4.92
N THR A 36 8.66 10.51 -5.04
CA THR A 36 7.60 11.36 -4.49
C THR A 36 6.27 11.11 -5.21
N THR A 37 6.23 11.14 -6.54
CA THR A 37 5.00 10.90 -7.30
C THR A 37 4.50 9.48 -7.14
N ARG A 38 5.41 8.50 -7.10
CA ARG A 38 5.09 7.10 -6.82
C ARG A 38 4.45 6.92 -5.45
N LYS A 39 4.98 7.57 -4.41
CA LYS A 39 4.40 7.47 -3.05
C LYS A 39 3.10 8.24 -2.91
N ILE A 40 2.90 9.36 -3.61
CA ILE A 40 1.58 10.03 -3.69
C ILE A 40 0.55 9.09 -4.30
N ALA A 41 0.85 8.48 -5.46
CA ALA A 41 -0.03 7.51 -6.09
C ALA A 41 -0.32 6.34 -5.15
N HIS A 42 0.69 5.88 -4.39
CA HIS A 42 0.54 4.81 -3.42
C HIS A 42 -0.45 5.16 -2.30
N VAL A 43 -0.27 6.30 -1.64
CA VAL A 43 -1.16 6.79 -0.56
C VAL A 43 -2.59 6.92 -1.09
N MET A 44 -2.77 7.57 -2.25
CA MET A 44 -4.08 7.82 -2.84
C MET A 44 -4.79 6.52 -3.25
N ALA A 45 -4.07 5.57 -3.86
CA ALA A 45 -4.66 4.30 -4.27
C ALA A 45 -5.08 3.46 -3.05
N SER A 46 -4.21 3.32 -2.06
CA SER A 46 -4.48 2.54 -0.85
C SER A 46 -5.64 3.13 -0.04
N THR A 47 -5.66 4.46 0.17
CA THR A 47 -6.74 5.12 0.92
C THR A 47 -8.07 5.09 0.18
N ALA A 48 -8.11 5.32 -1.14
CA ALA A 48 -9.34 5.22 -1.92
C ALA A 48 -9.92 3.79 -1.90
N SER A 49 -9.05 2.77 -1.87
CA SER A 49 -9.45 1.36 -1.84
C SER A 49 -10.14 0.95 -0.54
N ILE A 50 -9.99 1.72 0.56
CA ILE A 50 -10.77 1.51 1.78
C ILE A 50 -12.28 1.53 1.48
N GLY A 51 -12.72 2.36 0.54
CA GLY A 51 -14.12 2.43 0.16
C GLY A 51 -14.70 1.12 -0.41
N PHE A 52 -13.86 0.17 -0.85
CA PHE A 52 -14.32 -1.10 -1.40
C PHE A 52 -15.20 -1.88 -0.43
N VAL A 53 -14.86 -1.92 0.87
CA VAL A 53 -15.64 -2.70 1.87
C VAL A 53 -17.03 -2.14 2.11
N TYR A 54 -17.27 -0.88 1.72
CA TYR A 54 -18.55 -0.20 1.91
C TYR A 54 -19.40 -0.14 0.63
N THR A 55 -18.80 -0.43 -0.52
CA THR A 55 -19.42 -0.13 -1.83
C THR A 55 -19.45 -1.30 -2.80
N LEU A 56 -18.55 -2.28 -2.63
CA LEU A 56 -18.46 -3.46 -3.48
C LEU A 56 -18.85 -4.71 -2.69
N GLU A 57 -19.87 -5.43 -3.17
CA GLU A 57 -20.36 -6.64 -2.53
C GLU A 57 -19.53 -7.87 -2.96
N SER A 58 -19.07 -7.89 -4.21
CA SER A 58 -18.35 -9.04 -4.77
C SER A 58 -16.83 -8.81 -4.89
N HIS A 59 -16.03 -9.72 -4.32
CA HIS A 59 -14.57 -9.72 -4.56
C HIS A 59 -14.17 -9.82 -6.03
N TRP A 60 -15.03 -10.32 -6.92
CA TRP A 60 -14.76 -10.37 -8.37
C TRP A 60 -14.61 -8.98 -8.98
N CYS A 61 -15.33 -7.97 -8.48
CA CYS A 61 -15.18 -6.58 -8.90
C CYS A 61 -13.81 -6.04 -8.53
N VAL A 62 -13.35 -6.33 -7.31
CA VAL A 62 -12.02 -5.93 -6.82
C VAL A 62 -10.91 -6.67 -7.59
N LEU A 63 -11.11 -7.96 -7.90
CA LEU A 63 -10.18 -8.71 -8.75
C LEU A 63 -10.06 -8.08 -10.14
N LEU A 64 -11.18 -7.70 -10.74
CA LEU A 64 -11.18 -7.06 -12.07
C LEU A 64 -10.39 -5.74 -12.03
N LEU A 65 -10.62 -4.88 -11.03
CA LEU A 65 -9.83 -3.67 -10.82
C LEU A 65 -8.34 -4.00 -10.67
N ALA A 66 -7.99 -4.98 -9.85
CA ALA A 66 -6.60 -5.36 -9.61
C ALA A 66 -5.91 -5.83 -10.89
N VAL A 67 -6.54 -6.73 -11.66
CA VAL A 67 -6.00 -7.23 -12.93
C VAL A 67 -5.83 -6.12 -13.95
N VAL A 68 -6.84 -5.26 -14.11
CA VAL A 68 -6.80 -4.14 -15.06
C VAL A 68 -5.69 -3.16 -14.68
N PHE A 69 -5.62 -2.71 -13.43
CA PHE A 69 -4.62 -1.72 -13.02
C PHE A 69 -3.21 -2.29 -12.95
N SER A 70 -3.02 -3.54 -12.52
CA SER A 70 -1.72 -4.21 -12.64
C SER A 70 -1.28 -4.34 -14.10
N GLY A 71 -2.21 -4.63 -15.03
CA GLY A 71 -1.95 -4.65 -16.47
C GLY A 71 -1.57 -3.28 -17.03
N ILE A 72 -2.30 -2.23 -16.66
CA ILE A 72 -2.00 -0.83 -17.04
C ILE A 72 -0.60 -0.44 -16.55
N LEU A 73 -0.27 -0.72 -15.29
CA LEU A 73 1.03 -0.41 -14.70
C LEU A 73 2.16 -1.21 -15.37
N TYR A 74 1.94 -2.51 -15.62
CA TYR A 74 2.90 -3.34 -16.34
C TYR A 74 3.18 -2.82 -17.75
N TRP A 75 2.12 -2.47 -18.50
CA TRP A 75 2.27 -1.90 -19.84
C TRP A 75 2.89 -0.50 -19.80
N GLY A 76 2.51 0.32 -18.83
CA GLY A 76 3.09 1.64 -18.59
C GLY A 76 4.59 1.59 -18.36
N LYS A 77 5.05 0.62 -17.56
CA LYS A 77 6.46 0.31 -17.34
C LYS A 77 7.15 -0.12 -18.63
N LYS A 78 6.59 -1.12 -19.34
CA LYS A 78 7.17 -1.67 -20.57
C LYS A 78 7.26 -0.64 -21.70
N SER A 79 6.28 0.27 -21.79
CA SER A 79 6.21 1.29 -22.84
C SER A 79 6.89 2.62 -22.48
N GLY A 80 7.38 2.78 -21.24
CA GLY A 80 8.00 4.03 -20.77
C GLY A 80 7.02 5.22 -20.69
N LYS A 81 5.71 4.95 -20.66
CA LYS A 81 4.66 5.99 -20.69
C LYS A 81 4.31 6.54 -19.30
N LEU A 82 4.52 5.77 -18.23
CA LEU A 82 4.24 6.17 -16.84
C LEU A 82 5.52 6.56 -16.11
N LYS A 83 6.13 7.68 -16.53
CA LYS A 83 7.41 8.11 -15.97
C LYS A 83 7.30 8.52 -14.49
N ALA A 84 6.13 9.00 -14.06
CA ALA A 84 5.86 9.33 -12.67
C ALA A 84 5.93 8.14 -11.71
N ILE A 85 5.92 6.91 -12.22
CA ILE A 85 5.87 5.68 -11.42
C ILE A 85 7.11 4.81 -11.67
N ASP A 86 7.48 4.64 -12.94
CA ASP A 86 8.45 3.63 -13.35
C ASP A 86 9.84 4.18 -13.68
N HIS A 87 10.04 5.51 -13.68
CA HIS A 87 11.35 6.12 -13.95
C HIS A 87 12.28 6.14 -12.72
N VAL A 88 12.35 5.02 -12.01
CA VAL A 88 13.24 4.83 -10.86
C VAL A 88 14.53 4.13 -11.29
N GLU A 89 15.66 4.47 -10.65
CA GLU A 89 16.99 3.93 -11.00
C GLU A 89 17.13 2.42 -10.73
N ARG A 90 16.25 1.85 -9.91
CA ARG A 90 16.27 0.44 -9.50
C ARG A 90 15.22 -0.40 -10.21
N GLU A 91 15.52 -1.66 -10.48
CA GLU A 91 14.50 -2.62 -10.87
C GLU A 91 13.53 -2.89 -9.71
N THR A 92 12.25 -2.57 -9.90
CA THR A 92 11.20 -2.85 -8.91
C THR A 92 9.91 -3.23 -9.62
N TYR A 93 9.18 -4.18 -9.02
CA TYR A 93 7.83 -4.57 -9.46
C TYR A 93 6.74 -4.00 -8.56
N GLY A 94 7.12 -3.18 -7.57
CA GLY A 94 6.22 -2.76 -6.51
C GLY A 94 4.97 -2.03 -7.00
N SER A 95 5.05 -1.21 -8.05
CA SER A 95 3.88 -0.53 -8.62
C SER A 95 2.82 -1.54 -9.08
N ILE A 96 3.23 -2.58 -9.82
CA ILE A 96 2.37 -3.65 -10.34
C ILE A 96 1.77 -4.50 -9.20
N LEU A 97 2.49 -4.61 -8.07
CA LEU A 97 2.08 -5.40 -6.92
C LEU A 97 1.06 -4.70 -6.01
N ILE A 98 0.92 -3.36 -6.08
CA ILE A 98 -0.06 -2.62 -5.25
C ILE A 98 -1.49 -3.10 -5.48
N PRO A 99 -2.02 -3.15 -6.72
CA PRO A 99 -3.40 -3.60 -6.94
C PRO A 99 -3.61 -5.06 -6.50
N LEU A 100 -2.59 -5.91 -6.64
CA LEU A 100 -2.63 -7.30 -6.17
C LEU A 100 -2.64 -7.38 -4.64
N GLY A 101 -1.85 -6.56 -3.95
CA GLY A 101 -1.85 -6.45 -2.49
C GLY A 101 -3.21 -6.02 -1.95
N ILE A 102 -3.82 -5.01 -2.58
CA ILE A 102 -5.17 -4.55 -2.28
C ILE A 102 -6.17 -5.69 -2.44
N TYR A 103 -6.17 -6.38 -3.59
CA TYR A 103 -7.10 -7.49 -3.82
C TYR A 103 -6.91 -8.64 -2.83
N CYS A 104 -5.68 -9.08 -2.59
CA CYS A 104 -5.42 -10.19 -1.67
C CYS A 104 -5.89 -9.86 -0.25
N SER A 105 -5.61 -8.66 0.26
CA SER A 105 -6.11 -8.23 1.57
C SER A 105 -7.63 -8.09 1.60
N PHE A 106 -8.25 -7.59 0.51
CA PHE A 106 -9.71 -7.50 0.42
C PHE A 106 -10.35 -8.88 0.47
N LEU A 107 -9.81 -9.83 -0.31
CA LEU A 107 -10.29 -11.21 -0.33
C LEU A 107 -10.16 -11.87 1.04
N ILE A 108 -9.05 -11.65 1.75
CA ILE A 108 -8.87 -12.15 3.11
C ILE A 108 -9.96 -11.57 4.03
N GLY A 109 -10.16 -10.25 4.02
CA GLY A 109 -11.19 -9.61 4.83
C GLY A 109 -12.62 -10.06 4.50
N GLU A 110 -12.93 -10.27 3.22
CA GLU A 110 -14.22 -10.82 2.77
C GLU A 110 -14.42 -12.26 3.29
N LYS A 111 -13.43 -13.14 3.12
CA LYS A 111 -13.54 -14.55 3.51
C LYS A 111 -13.54 -14.79 5.01
N THR A 112 -12.96 -13.88 5.79
CA THR A 112 -12.97 -13.95 7.26
C THR A 112 -14.01 -13.05 7.90
N HIS A 113 -14.84 -12.37 7.10
CA HIS A 113 -15.84 -11.40 7.56
C HIS A 113 -15.25 -10.28 8.45
N SER A 114 -13.99 -9.90 8.22
CA SER A 114 -13.34 -8.79 8.93
C SER A 114 -12.97 -7.68 7.96
N GLN A 115 -13.82 -6.66 7.90
CA GLN A 115 -13.57 -5.45 7.12
C GLN A 115 -12.40 -4.66 7.72
N GLU A 116 -12.25 -4.70 9.04
CA GLU A 116 -11.20 -4.02 9.80
C GLU A 116 -9.82 -4.52 9.42
N ALA A 117 -9.67 -5.83 9.18
CA ALA A 117 -8.42 -6.42 8.69
C ALA A 117 -7.98 -5.77 7.37
N PHE A 118 -8.90 -5.58 6.42
CA PHE A 118 -8.61 -4.91 5.15
C PHE A 118 -8.33 -3.42 5.34
N ILE A 119 -9.15 -2.72 6.13
CA ILE A 119 -8.97 -1.28 6.39
C ILE A 119 -7.59 -1.03 7.00
N LEU A 120 -7.19 -1.78 8.03
CA LEU A 120 -5.88 -1.65 8.65
C LEU A 120 -4.76 -1.98 7.66
N SER A 121 -4.94 -2.98 6.80
CA SER A 121 -3.99 -3.30 5.73
C SER A 121 -3.78 -2.13 4.77
N MET A 122 -4.85 -1.44 4.38
CA MET A 122 -4.78 -0.25 3.52
C MET A 122 -4.17 0.96 4.22
N LEU A 123 -4.41 1.13 5.52
CA LEU A 123 -3.78 2.18 6.32
C LEU A 123 -2.26 1.94 6.46
N ILE A 124 -1.84 0.73 6.78
CA ILE A 124 -0.41 0.40 6.91
C ILE A 124 0.29 0.53 5.55
N LEU A 125 -0.30 -0.01 4.48
CA LEU A 125 0.24 0.13 3.13
C LEU A 125 0.28 1.60 2.68
N GLY A 126 -0.78 2.36 2.95
CA GLY A 126 -0.93 3.76 2.52
C GLY A 126 -0.12 4.76 3.33
N PHE A 127 0.30 4.45 4.55
CA PHE A 127 1.01 5.40 5.42
C PHE A 127 2.35 4.89 5.94
N ALA A 128 2.43 3.68 6.48
CA ALA A 128 3.68 3.19 7.06
C ALA A 128 4.78 3.02 6.00
N ASP A 129 4.46 2.44 4.84
CA ASP A 129 5.42 2.28 3.74
C ASP A 129 5.90 3.63 3.15
N PRO A 130 5.03 4.62 2.85
CA PRO A 130 5.49 5.95 2.43
C PRO A 130 6.33 6.68 3.48
N VAL A 131 5.95 6.64 4.75
CA VAL A 131 6.70 7.27 5.84
C VAL A 131 8.08 6.62 6.00
N ALA A 132 8.17 5.29 5.90
CA ALA A 132 9.43 4.57 5.92
C ALA A 132 10.37 4.96 4.75
N ALA A 133 9.83 5.04 3.54
CA ALA A 133 10.60 5.41 2.37
C ALA A 133 11.11 6.86 2.43
N VAL A 134 10.24 7.81 2.80
CA VAL A 134 10.62 9.23 2.88
C VAL A 134 11.63 9.47 3.99
N SER A 135 11.42 8.90 5.17
CA SER A 135 12.35 9.03 6.30
C SER A 135 13.70 8.36 6.01
N GLY A 136 13.69 7.18 5.39
CA GLY A 136 14.90 6.47 4.97
C GLY A 136 15.73 7.27 3.96
N MET A 137 15.08 7.80 2.90
CA MET A 137 15.75 8.65 1.92
C MET A 137 16.32 9.93 2.55
N TYR A 138 15.56 10.57 3.43
CA TYR A 138 15.99 11.79 4.11
C TYR A 138 17.22 11.54 4.99
N ALA A 139 17.21 10.47 5.78
CA ALA A 139 18.35 10.09 6.61
C ALA A 139 19.56 9.69 5.77
N GLN A 140 19.36 9.02 4.63
CA GLN A 140 20.44 8.64 3.73
C GLN A 140 21.13 9.88 3.14
N LYS A 141 20.36 10.90 2.72
CA LYS A 141 20.91 12.18 2.24
C LYS A 141 21.75 12.91 3.29
N ARG A 142 21.52 12.64 4.58
CA ARG A 142 22.27 13.23 5.70
C ARG A 142 23.44 12.35 6.18
N GLY A 143 23.65 11.17 5.59
CA GLY A 143 24.67 10.22 6.03
C GLY A 143 24.38 9.56 7.39
N ILE A 144 23.14 9.62 7.88
CA ILE A 144 22.74 9.12 9.22
C ILE A 144 22.13 7.70 9.11
N ASN A 145 22.13 7.10 7.92
CA ASN A 145 21.38 5.89 7.68
C ASN A 145 22.26 4.67 7.38
N LYS A 146 22.02 3.58 8.10
CA LYS A 146 22.68 2.30 7.90
C LYS A 146 21.79 1.39 7.05
N LYS A 147 22.35 0.85 5.96
CA LYS A 147 21.68 -0.19 5.17
C LYS A 147 21.50 -1.47 6.01
N LEU A 148 20.35 -2.08 5.88
CA LEU A 148 20.00 -3.37 6.46
C LEU A 148 19.97 -4.44 5.35
N ILE A 149 18.81 -5.07 5.14
CA ILE A 149 18.58 -6.14 4.17
C ILE A 149 17.90 -5.55 2.93
N PHE A 150 18.22 -6.04 1.72
CA PHE A 150 17.58 -5.66 0.46
C PHE A 150 17.43 -4.14 0.23
N GLU A 151 18.49 -3.36 0.51
CA GLU A 151 18.51 -1.89 0.38
C GLU A 151 17.56 -1.13 1.32
N LYS A 152 16.86 -1.83 2.24
CA LYS A 152 16.12 -1.22 3.34
C LYS A 152 17.08 -0.59 4.33
N THR A 153 16.59 0.37 5.10
CA THR A 153 17.44 1.21 5.95
C THR A 153 16.93 1.22 7.38
N PHE A 154 17.84 1.34 8.35
CA PHE A 154 17.48 1.32 9.75
C PHE A 154 16.46 2.41 10.10
N VAL A 155 16.67 3.65 9.62
CA VAL A 155 15.73 4.74 9.87
C VAL A 155 14.39 4.46 9.21
N GLY A 156 14.36 3.98 7.97
CA GLY A 156 13.12 3.63 7.29
C GLY A 156 12.31 2.58 8.05
N SER A 157 12.94 1.47 8.45
CA SER A 157 12.26 0.40 9.20
C SER A 157 11.84 0.84 10.61
N LEU A 158 12.58 1.74 11.27
CA LEU A 158 12.16 2.33 12.54
C LEU A 158 10.88 3.17 12.38
N PHE A 159 10.81 4.00 11.34
CA PHE A 159 9.62 4.80 11.06
C PHE A 159 8.44 3.94 10.57
N PHE A 160 8.71 2.86 9.85
CA PHE A 160 7.71 1.83 9.54
C PHE A 160 7.13 1.24 10.83
N PHE A 161 8.00 0.82 11.76
CA PHE A 161 7.62 0.27 13.06
C PHE A 161 6.76 1.25 13.86
N ILE A 162 7.20 2.51 14.01
CA ILE A 162 6.47 3.53 14.77
C ILE A 162 5.08 3.79 14.16
N THR A 163 5.02 3.92 12.83
CA THR A 163 3.77 4.21 12.13
C THR A 163 2.80 3.02 12.18
N SER A 164 3.30 1.79 11.96
CA SER A 164 2.49 0.57 12.08
C SER A 164 2.00 0.32 13.50
N LEU A 165 2.84 0.59 14.52
CA LEU A 165 2.43 0.55 15.92
C LEU A 165 1.31 1.54 16.22
N GLY A 166 1.47 2.80 15.82
CA GLY A 166 0.47 3.85 16.05
C GLY A 166 -0.87 3.53 15.38
N LEU A 167 -0.85 3.12 14.11
CA LEU A 167 -2.06 2.78 13.35
C LEU A 167 -2.75 1.53 13.91
N SER A 168 -1.99 0.47 14.22
CA SER A 168 -2.55 -0.76 14.80
C SER A 168 -3.11 -0.51 16.20
N TRP A 169 -2.41 0.28 17.03
CA TRP A 169 -2.89 0.63 18.36
C TRP A 169 -4.17 1.45 18.30
N LEU A 170 -4.22 2.47 17.43
CA LEU A 170 -5.41 3.30 17.25
C LEU A 170 -6.61 2.46 16.78
N ALA A 171 -6.42 1.58 15.80
CA ALA A 171 -7.46 0.70 15.30
C ALA A 171 -8.00 -0.24 16.39
N LEU A 172 -7.10 -0.95 17.09
CA LEU A 172 -7.48 -1.90 18.14
C LEU A 172 -8.07 -1.21 19.36
N HIS A 173 -7.59 -0.02 19.72
CA HIS A 173 -8.13 0.78 20.81
C HIS A 173 -9.55 1.28 20.50
N TYR A 174 -9.78 1.77 19.28
CA TYR A 174 -11.09 2.21 18.81
C TYR A 174 -12.13 1.08 18.83
N LEU A 175 -11.69 -0.14 18.52
CA LEU A 175 -12.53 -1.36 18.57
C LEU A 175 -12.63 -1.97 19.97
N HIS A 176 -12.11 -1.30 21.00
CA HIS A 176 -12.12 -1.77 22.39
C HIS A 176 -11.51 -3.17 22.59
N VAL A 177 -10.50 -3.54 21.79
CA VAL A 177 -9.81 -4.82 21.93
C VAL A 177 -9.00 -4.84 23.23
N ASN A 178 -9.21 -5.86 24.05
CA ASN A 178 -8.42 -6.06 25.28
C ASN A 178 -6.94 -6.21 24.94
N ASN A 179 -6.06 -5.60 25.74
CA ASN A 179 -4.61 -5.59 25.50
C ASN A 179 -4.20 -4.97 24.15
N ALA A 180 -4.99 -4.03 23.60
CA ALA A 180 -4.75 -3.38 22.30
C ALA A 180 -3.29 -2.96 22.06
N PHE A 181 -2.63 -2.34 23.05
CA PHE A 181 -1.23 -1.90 22.89
C PHE A 181 -0.27 -3.08 22.71
N ASN A 182 -0.41 -4.15 23.51
CA ASN A 182 0.45 -5.34 23.40
C ASN A 182 0.26 -6.06 22.07
N LEU A 183 -0.99 -6.12 21.58
CA LEU A 183 -1.31 -6.70 20.27
C LEU A 183 -0.75 -5.83 19.13
N ALA A 184 -0.94 -4.51 19.20
CA ALA A 184 -0.36 -3.56 18.25
C ALA A 184 1.18 -3.62 18.20
N LEU A 185 1.82 -3.82 19.36
CA LEU A 185 3.27 -4.03 19.44
C LEU A 185 3.71 -5.30 18.70
N LYS A 186 3.01 -6.43 18.91
CA LYS A 186 3.28 -7.68 18.19
C LYS A 186 3.09 -7.50 16.69
N MET A 187 2.02 -6.83 16.26
CA MET A 187 1.78 -6.52 14.86
C MET A 187 2.90 -5.67 14.28
N ALA A 188 3.28 -4.57 14.94
CA ALA A 188 4.34 -3.68 14.44
C ALA A 188 5.68 -4.41 14.27
N VAL A 189 6.07 -5.27 15.22
CA VAL A 189 7.28 -6.10 15.12
C VAL A 189 7.19 -7.04 13.91
N LEU A 190 6.09 -7.79 13.79
CA LEU A 190 5.88 -8.73 12.69
C LEU A 190 5.93 -8.02 11.33
N LEU A 191 5.18 -6.93 11.19
CA LEU A 191 5.06 -6.20 9.92
C LEU A 191 6.36 -5.51 9.53
N THR A 192 7.13 -5.01 10.49
CA THR A 192 8.48 -4.47 10.23
C THR A 192 9.41 -5.58 9.74
N GLY A 193 9.31 -6.79 10.30
CA GLY A 193 10.03 -7.96 9.80
C GLY A 193 9.64 -8.32 8.36
N VAL A 194 8.34 -8.32 8.05
CA VAL A 194 7.84 -8.57 6.69
C VAL A 194 8.34 -7.51 5.71
N GLU A 195 8.29 -6.22 6.08
CA GLU A 195 8.81 -5.11 5.27
C GLU A 195 10.31 -5.27 4.98
N LEU A 196 11.09 -5.60 6.00
CA LEU A 196 12.53 -5.76 5.91
C LEU A 196 12.93 -6.95 5.01
N LEU A 197 12.17 -8.04 5.05
CA LEU A 197 12.40 -9.26 4.28
C LEU A 197 11.78 -9.23 2.88
N SER A 198 11.21 -8.10 2.45
CA SER A 198 10.53 -7.96 1.17
C SER A 198 11.39 -7.24 0.12
N PRO A 199 12.04 -7.98 -0.79
CA PRO A 199 12.90 -7.37 -1.81
C PRO A 199 12.11 -6.68 -2.93
N ASN A 200 12.75 -5.74 -3.62
CA ASN A 200 12.32 -5.22 -4.94
C ASN A 200 10.89 -4.66 -5.02
N GLY A 201 10.32 -4.24 -3.90
CA GLY A 201 8.96 -3.69 -3.82
C GLY A 201 7.87 -4.75 -3.58
N SER A 202 8.24 -5.98 -3.19
CA SER A 202 7.27 -7.02 -2.84
C SER A 202 6.48 -6.73 -1.57
N ASP A 203 6.95 -5.79 -0.75
CA ASP A 203 6.28 -5.22 0.43
C ASP A 203 4.90 -4.68 0.10
N ASN A 204 4.71 -4.15 -1.11
CA ASN A 204 3.40 -3.69 -1.59
C ASN A 204 2.34 -4.81 -1.70
N LEU A 205 2.75 -6.08 -1.68
CA LEU A 205 1.88 -7.25 -1.61
C LEU A 205 1.97 -7.93 -0.24
N THR A 206 3.18 -8.17 0.27
CA THR A 206 3.40 -8.97 1.48
C THR A 206 2.96 -8.25 2.75
N VAL A 207 3.19 -6.95 2.89
CA VAL A 207 2.80 -6.16 4.08
C VAL A 207 1.28 -6.11 4.28
N PRO A 208 0.45 -5.73 3.29
CA PRO A 208 -1.00 -5.67 3.50
C PRO A 208 -1.57 -7.09 3.73
N VAL A 209 -1.06 -8.12 3.05
CA VAL A 209 -1.47 -9.51 3.28
C VAL A 209 -1.11 -9.97 4.69
N ALA A 210 0.12 -9.72 5.13
CA ALA A 210 0.56 -10.03 6.49
C ALA A 210 -0.24 -9.25 7.54
N THR A 211 -0.62 -8.01 7.25
CA THR A 211 -1.47 -7.20 8.13
C THR A 211 -2.84 -7.84 8.31
N SER A 212 -3.47 -8.26 7.21
CA SER A 212 -4.77 -8.94 7.25
C SER A 212 -4.70 -10.23 8.08
N PHE A 213 -3.72 -11.10 7.81
CA PHE A 213 -3.55 -12.34 8.58
C PHE A 213 -3.23 -12.09 10.05
N ALA A 214 -2.32 -11.16 10.34
CA ALA A 214 -1.94 -10.84 11.71
C ALA A 214 -3.14 -10.32 12.50
N TYR A 215 -3.98 -9.49 11.90
CA TYR A 215 -5.20 -8.97 12.52
C TYR A 215 -6.21 -10.08 12.84
N ILE A 216 -6.40 -11.03 11.91
CA ILE A 216 -7.33 -12.16 12.09
C ILE A 216 -6.88 -13.11 13.21
N LEU A 217 -5.58 -13.20 13.46
CA LEU A 217 -4.99 -14.07 14.48
C LEU A 217 -4.86 -13.42 15.88
N LEU A 218 -5.31 -12.17 16.05
CA LEU A 218 -5.33 -11.49 17.35
C LEU A 218 -6.35 -12.10 18.31
#